data_AF-Q75D17-F1
#
_entry.id   AF-Q75D17-F1
#
_cell.length_a   1.000
_cell.length_b   1.000
_cell.length_c   1.000
_cell.angle_alpha   90.00
_cell.angle_beta   90.00
_cell.angle_gamma   90.00
#
_symmetry.space_group_name_H-M   'P 1'
#
loop_
_entity.id
_entity.type
_entity.pdbx_description
1 polymer ?
#
loop_
_entity_poly.entity_id
_entity_poly.type
_entity_poly.pdbx_seq_one_letter_code
_entity_poly.pdbx_strand_id
1 'polypeptide(L)'
;MTTRYMDLLSEQQGQLDENYRNAMGVLDALETLAAPEQHKEEQVAALHALKAQSEPLLRSLVMLRVNNVNCVEAYATRAKIGPASDVAKSKLHASAGDNSAGNVLGLVARVRELQMTWLQHLQLVNQLSVELAYPLGRRGSEHVTVNREGPPPELVAALAAYDAGPDAPAAAELRAELLRYLDDIKATRARYLLENKYLLADSLRQLTRDVSSWSQKWESLEGTLFGDAPSSLRSLLRSVDTTKATITQKVAAPDPAAPSSSTIQPT
;
A
#
# COMPACT_ATOMS: atom_id res chain seq x y z
N MET A 1 28.10 32.87 -32.94
CA MET A 1 29.30 32.00 -32.97
C MET A 1 29.54 31.59 -34.42
N THR A 2 30.40 32.30 -35.14
CA THR A 2 30.90 31.84 -36.44
C THR A 2 31.80 30.63 -36.19
N THR A 3 31.41 29.48 -36.74
CA THR A 3 32.22 28.28 -36.63
C THR A 3 33.36 28.37 -37.64
N ARG A 4 34.57 27.92 -37.29
CA ARG A 4 35.75 27.83 -38.19
C ARG A 4 35.44 27.39 -39.63
N TYR A 5 34.45 26.51 -39.81
CA TYR A 5 33.95 26.09 -41.13
C TYR A 5 33.28 27.20 -41.95
N MET A 6 32.46 28.04 -41.32
CA MET A 6 31.81 29.19 -41.95
C MET A 6 32.81 30.27 -42.36
N ASP A 7 33.88 30.46 -41.58
CA ASP A 7 34.95 31.39 -41.91
C ASP A 7 35.72 30.89 -43.14
N LEU A 8 36.06 29.59 -43.20
CA LEU A 8 36.71 28.96 -44.35
C LEU A 8 35.84 29.00 -45.62
N LEU A 9 34.52 28.81 -45.50
CA LEU A 9 33.59 28.96 -46.63
C LEU A 9 33.54 30.39 -47.16
N SER A 10 33.58 31.38 -46.26
CA SER A 10 33.60 32.80 -46.64
C SER A 10 34.92 33.16 -47.33
N GLU A 11 36.04 32.61 -46.85
CA GLU A 11 37.35 32.74 -47.49
C GLU A 11 37.39 32.05 -48.86
N GLN A 12 36.75 30.88 -49.01
CA GLN A 12 36.67 30.16 -50.28
C GLN A 12 35.87 30.95 -51.32
N GLN A 13 34.79 31.62 -50.91
CA GLN A 13 34.03 32.51 -51.80
C GLN A 13 34.90 33.68 -52.30
N GLY A 14 35.67 34.32 -51.41
CA GLY A 14 36.56 35.41 -51.80
C GLY A 14 37.63 34.99 -52.81
N GLN A 15 38.22 33.79 -52.63
CA GLN A 15 39.20 33.25 -53.57
C GLN A 15 38.58 32.86 -54.92
N LEU A 16 37.31 32.45 -54.94
CA LEU A 16 36.59 32.15 -56.17
C LEU A 16 36.32 33.43 -56.98
N ASP A 17 35.90 34.51 -56.31
CA ASP A 17 35.68 35.80 -56.96
C ASP A 17 36.98 36.37 -57.55
N GLU A 18 38.11 36.22 -56.84
CA GLU A 18 39.43 36.60 -57.34
C GLU A 18 39.86 35.75 -58.54
N ASN A 19 39.64 34.44 -58.48
CA ASN A 19 39.94 33.54 -59.59
C ASN A 19 39.14 33.88 -60.84
N TYR A 20 37.84 34.15 -60.66
CA TYR A 20 36.94 34.54 -61.74
C TYR A 20 37.40 35.82 -62.43
N ARG A 21 37.79 36.85 -61.67
CA ARG A 21 38.32 38.11 -62.25
C ARG A 21 39.59 37.89 -63.06
N ASN A 22 40.52 37.08 -62.56
CA ASN A 22 41.76 36.76 -63.28
C ASN A 22 41.49 35.96 -64.56
N ALA A 23 40.54 35.02 -64.52
CA ALA A 23 40.15 34.23 -65.67
C ALA A 23 39.47 35.10 -66.75
N MET A 24 38.58 36.02 -66.35
CA MET A 24 37.97 36.98 -67.27
C MET A 24 39.00 37.87 -67.94
N GLY A 25 39.97 38.41 -67.19
CA GLY A 25 41.04 39.21 -67.80
C GLY A 25 41.83 38.43 -68.87
N VAL A 26 42.13 37.15 -68.60
CA VAL A 26 42.84 36.29 -69.56
C VAL A 26 41.99 36.04 -70.80
N LEU A 27 40.68 35.82 -70.62
CA LEU A 27 39.75 35.66 -71.75
C LEU A 27 39.64 36.93 -72.58
N ASP A 28 39.54 38.11 -71.95
CA ASP A 28 39.48 39.40 -72.65
C ASP A 28 40.78 39.64 -73.46
N ALA A 29 41.94 39.30 -72.91
CA ALA A 29 43.22 39.38 -73.62
C ALA A 29 43.30 38.38 -74.80
N LEU A 30 42.76 37.17 -74.64
CA LEU A 30 42.71 36.16 -75.70
C LEU A 30 41.70 36.52 -76.80
N GLU A 31 40.55 37.08 -76.44
CA GLU A 31 39.54 37.57 -77.38
C GLU A 31 40.11 38.72 -78.22
N THR A 32 40.85 39.63 -77.57
CA THR A 32 41.63 40.66 -78.25
C THR A 32 42.57 40.00 -79.26
N LEU A 33 43.44 39.06 -78.85
CA LEU A 33 44.35 38.36 -79.76
C LEU A 33 43.68 37.62 -80.93
N ALA A 34 42.46 37.11 -80.73
CA ALA A 34 41.74 36.32 -81.72
C ALA A 34 40.98 37.16 -82.76
N ALA A 35 40.90 38.49 -82.58
CA ALA A 35 40.16 39.36 -83.49
C ALA A 35 40.90 39.52 -84.84
N PRO A 36 40.22 39.32 -86.00
CA PRO A 36 40.85 39.18 -87.31
C PRO A 36 41.45 40.47 -87.91
N GLU A 37 41.23 41.64 -87.29
CA GLU A 37 41.68 42.96 -87.82
C GLU A 37 42.37 43.85 -86.77
N GLN A 38 43.25 43.31 -85.93
CA GLN A 38 43.93 44.13 -84.93
C GLN A 38 45.27 44.73 -85.38
N HIS A 39 45.55 45.93 -84.88
CA HIS A 39 46.84 46.57 -85.05
C HIS A 39 47.92 45.80 -84.27
N LYS A 40 49.12 45.69 -84.85
CA LYS A 40 50.24 44.93 -84.26
C LYS A 40 50.60 45.40 -82.84
N GLU A 41 50.44 46.69 -82.56
CA GLU A 41 50.69 47.27 -81.23
C GLU A 41 49.68 46.78 -80.19
N GLU A 42 48.42 46.62 -80.55
CA GLU A 42 47.35 46.11 -79.67
C GLU A 42 47.54 44.61 -79.40
N GLN A 43 47.98 43.84 -80.40
CA GLN A 43 48.33 42.43 -80.24
C GLN A 43 49.52 42.23 -79.28
N VAL A 44 50.55 43.07 -79.40
CA VAL A 44 51.71 43.04 -78.49
C VAL A 44 51.30 43.44 -77.07
N ALA A 45 50.46 44.47 -76.93
CA ALA A 45 49.92 44.88 -75.62
C ALA A 45 49.09 43.77 -74.96
N ALA A 46 48.25 43.09 -75.73
CA ALA A 46 47.42 41.98 -75.24
C ALA A 46 48.25 40.72 -74.93
N LEU A 47 49.35 40.45 -75.65
CA LEU A 47 50.33 39.42 -75.28
C LEU A 47 51.04 39.74 -73.95
N HIS A 48 51.39 41.00 -73.71
CA HIS A 48 51.94 41.44 -72.43
C HIS A 48 50.92 41.33 -71.29
N ALA A 49 49.66 41.71 -71.53
CA ALA A 49 48.58 41.55 -70.57
C ALA A 49 48.32 40.08 -70.22
N LEU A 50 48.29 39.20 -71.23
CA LEU A 50 48.14 37.75 -71.06
C LEU A 50 49.27 37.18 -70.21
N LYS A 51 50.52 37.57 -70.51
CA LYS A 51 51.70 37.16 -69.72
C LYS A 51 51.58 37.63 -68.27
N ALA A 52 51.18 38.88 -68.04
CA ALA A 52 51.02 39.46 -66.71
C ALA A 52 49.92 38.79 -65.88
N GLN A 53 48.83 38.34 -66.52
CA GLN A 53 47.68 37.73 -65.85
C GLN A 53 47.78 36.20 -65.68
N SER A 54 48.66 35.55 -66.43
CA SER A 54 48.88 34.10 -66.36
C SER A 54 49.37 33.60 -64.98
N GLU A 55 50.33 34.29 -64.35
CA GLU A 55 50.86 33.92 -63.04
C GLU A 55 49.85 34.15 -61.90
N PRO A 56 49.15 35.31 -61.82
CA PRO A 56 48.06 35.52 -60.87
C PRO A 56 46.94 34.48 -60.97
N LEU A 57 46.54 34.09 -62.19
CA LEU A 57 45.52 33.07 -62.39
C LEU A 57 45.94 31.71 -61.81
N LEU A 58 47.18 31.27 -62.08
CA LEU A 58 47.71 30.02 -61.53
C LEU A 58 47.83 30.07 -60.00
N ARG A 59 48.32 31.18 -59.44
CA ARG A 59 48.43 31.36 -57.99
C ARG A 59 47.04 31.31 -57.32
N SER A 60 46.06 31.99 -57.89
CA SER A 60 44.68 32.00 -57.40
C SER A 60 44.05 30.60 -57.46
N LEU A 61 44.30 29.82 -58.53
CA LEU A 61 43.81 28.45 -58.65
C LEU A 61 44.41 27.53 -57.59
N VAL A 62 45.71 27.66 -57.30
CA VAL A 62 46.36 26.89 -56.22
C VAL A 62 45.75 27.23 -54.87
N MET A 63 45.54 28.51 -54.57
CA MET A 63 44.93 28.96 -53.31
C MET A 63 43.50 28.42 -53.15
N LEU A 64 42.68 28.51 -54.20
CA LEU A 64 41.32 27.96 -54.23
C LEU A 64 41.33 26.46 -53.89
N ARG A 65 42.27 25.70 -54.47
CA ARG A 65 42.38 24.26 -54.22
C ARG A 65 42.80 23.95 -52.78
N VAL A 66 43.77 24.68 -52.23
CA VAL A 66 44.21 24.52 -50.85
C VAL A 66 43.06 24.81 -49.88
N ASN A 67 42.33 25.90 -50.10
CA ASN A 67 41.22 26.25 -49.23
C ASN A 67 40.03 25.29 -49.37
N ASN A 68 39.77 24.78 -50.56
CA ASN A 68 38.77 23.73 -50.77
C ASN A 68 39.09 22.47 -49.94
N VAL A 69 40.35 22.03 -49.96
CA VAL A 69 40.81 20.90 -49.12
C VAL A 69 40.61 21.22 -47.63
N ASN A 70 41.00 22.41 -47.19
CA ASN A 70 40.79 22.85 -45.80
C ASN A 70 39.31 22.88 -45.39
N CYS A 71 38.41 23.33 -46.28
CA CYS A 71 36.96 23.32 -46.05
C CYS A 71 36.42 21.89 -45.92
N VAL A 72 36.84 20.99 -46.82
CA VAL A 72 36.43 19.58 -46.80
C VAL A 72 36.96 18.88 -45.55
N GLU A 73 38.19 19.15 -45.13
CA GLU A 73 38.75 18.61 -43.89
C GLU A 73 38.05 19.17 -42.65
N ALA A 74 37.77 20.48 -42.59
CA ALA A 74 37.02 21.08 -41.49
C ALA A 74 35.59 20.53 -41.39
N TYR A 75 34.95 20.28 -42.54
CA TYR A 75 33.65 19.62 -42.59
C TYR A 75 33.75 18.15 -42.17
N ALA A 76 34.71 17.40 -42.71
CA ALA A 76 34.87 15.98 -42.42
C ALA A 76 35.26 15.73 -40.97
N THR A 77 36.10 16.57 -40.37
CA THR A 77 36.40 16.53 -38.93
C THR A 77 35.15 16.85 -38.14
N ARG A 78 34.37 17.89 -38.49
CA ARG A 78 33.08 18.15 -37.83
C ARG A 78 32.07 17.02 -37.98
N ALA A 79 32.01 16.36 -39.13
CA ALA A 79 31.08 15.27 -39.40
C ALA A 79 31.51 13.95 -38.72
N LYS A 80 32.82 13.64 -38.74
CA LYS A 80 33.41 12.47 -38.06
C LYS A 80 33.47 12.63 -36.54
N ILE A 81 33.55 13.87 -36.04
CA ILE A 81 33.56 14.21 -34.60
C ILE A 81 32.14 14.59 -34.11
N GLY A 82 31.17 14.82 -34.99
CA GLY A 82 29.75 14.90 -34.62
C GLY A 82 29.21 13.52 -34.22
N PRO A 83 27.93 13.41 -33.88
CA PRO A 83 27.32 13.43 -32.52
C PRO A 83 28.08 12.70 -31.38
N ALA A 84 29.18 12.00 -31.64
CA ALA A 84 29.98 11.33 -30.62
C ALA A 84 30.78 12.30 -29.72
N SER A 85 31.02 13.56 -30.15
CA SER A 85 31.63 14.60 -29.31
C SER A 85 30.67 15.39 -28.43
N ASP A 86 29.37 15.05 -28.41
CA ASP A 86 28.47 15.64 -27.41
C ASP A 86 28.85 15.24 -25.99
N VAL A 87 29.71 14.23 -25.82
CA VAL A 87 30.38 13.92 -24.54
C VAL A 87 31.34 15.04 -24.10
N ALA A 88 31.99 15.74 -25.04
CA ALA A 88 32.87 16.87 -24.72
C ALA A 88 32.12 18.18 -24.45
N LYS A 89 30.86 18.30 -24.92
CA LYS A 89 29.96 19.42 -24.61
C LYS A 89 29.01 19.14 -23.44
N SER A 90 28.86 17.87 -23.08
CA SER A 90 28.13 17.47 -21.89
C SER A 90 28.86 18.02 -20.68
N LYS A 91 28.17 18.86 -19.90
CA LYS A 91 28.64 19.34 -18.57
C LYS A 91 28.78 18.20 -17.55
N LEU A 92 28.51 16.96 -17.95
CA LEU A 92 28.69 15.75 -17.17
C LEU A 92 30.17 15.36 -17.20
N HIS A 93 30.92 15.88 -16.24
CA HIS A 93 32.29 15.45 -16.00
C HIS A 93 32.30 14.30 -14.98
N ALA A 94 32.86 13.16 -15.37
CA ALA A 94 33.14 12.07 -14.43
C ALA A 94 34.54 12.30 -13.83
N SER A 95 34.60 13.04 -12.72
CA SER A 95 35.82 13.16 -11.93
C SER A 95 35.75 12.20 -10.73
N ALA A 96 36.79 11.39 -10.54
CA ALA A 96 36.90 10.53 -9.37
C ALA A 96 37.20 11.38 -8.14
N GLY A 97 36.19 11.65 -7.32
CA GLY A 97 36.34 12.31 -6.02
C GLY A 97 35.38 13.47 -5.74
N ASP A 98 34.66 13.99 -6.74
CA ASP A 98 33.75 15.13 -6.53
C ASP A 98 32.28 14.69 -6.49
N ASN A 99 31.69 14.54 -5.30
CA ASN A 99 30.28 14.14 -5.12
C ASN A 99 29.29 15.31 -5.37
N SER A 100 29.66 16.29 -6.20
CA SER A 100 28.80 17.42 -6.54
C SER A 100 27.58 16.97 -7.37
N ALA A 101 26.47 17.71 -7.28
CA ALA A 101 25.20 17.37 -7.93
C ALA A 101 25.26 17.28 -9.48
N GLY A 102 26.37 17.70 -10.09
CA GLY A 102 26.64 17.58 -11.52
C GLY A 102 27.50 16.37 -11.91
N ASN A 103 28.04 15.61 -10.96
CA ASN A 103 28.84 14.43 -11.24
C ASN A 103 27.95 13.21 -11.49
N VAL A 104 28.18 12.55 -12.63
CA VAL A 104 27.51 11.31 -13.02
C VAL A 104 27.72 10.22 -11.98
N LEU A 105 28.89 10.15 -11.35
CA LEU A 105 29.18 9.15 -10.32
C LEU A 105 28.31 9.34 -9.07
N GLY A 106 28.08 10.59 -8.65
CA GLY A 106 27.19 10.91 -7.55
C GLY A 106 25.73 10.55 -7.87
N LEU A 107 25.29 10.82 -9.10
CA LEU A 107 23.95 10.44 -9.55
C LEU A 107 23.77 8.92 -9.60
N VAL A 108 24.74 8.18 -10.14
CA VAL A 108 24.71 6.71 -10.18
C VAL A 108 24.72 6.12 -8.77
N ALA A 109 25.52 6.68 -7.86
CA ALA A 109 25.53 6.25 -6.46
C ALA A 109 24.17 6.46 -5.81
N ARG A 110 23.52 7.61 -6.02
CA ARG A 110 22.19 7.92 -5.49
C ARG A 110 21.09 7.04 -6.08
N VAL A 111 21.15 6.76 -7.37
CA VAL A 111 20.21 5.83 -8.03
C VAL A 111 20.38 4.42 -7.46
N ARG A 112 21.62 3.98 -7.24
CA ARG A 112 21.90 2.68 -6.62
C ARG A 112 21.38 2.62 -5.18
N GLU A 113 21.58 3.67 -4.40
CA GLU A 113 21.05 3.77 -3.04
C GLU A 113 19.52 3.69 -3.05
N LEU A 114 18.86 4.49 -3.88
CA LEU A 114 17.40 4.46 -4.05
C LEU A 114 16.90 3.07 -4.44
N GLN A 115 17.57 2.40 -5.38
CA GLN A 115 17.21 1.04 -5.80
C GLN A 115 17.33 0.05 -4.64
N MET A 116 18.38 0.15 -3.83
CA MET A 116 18.55 -0.71 -2.66
C MET A 116 17.46 -0.47 -1.62
N THR A 117 17.15 0.79 -1.30
CA THR A 117 16.07 1.14 -0.36
C THR A 117 14.71 0.68 -0.89
N TRP A 118 14.46 0.81 -2.18
CA TRP A 118 13.23 0.32 -2.81
C TRP A 118 13.08 -1.20 -2.70
N LEU A 119 14.14 -1.96 -2.99
CA LEU A 119 14.13 -3.42 -2.85
C LEU A 119 13.91 -3.84 -1.38
N GLN A 120 14.54 -3.13 -0.44
CA GLN A 120 14.32 -3.36 1.00
C GLN A 120 12.86 -3.09 1.39
N HIS A 121 12.28 -1.98 0.94
CA HIS A 121 10.87 -1.67 1.20
C HIS A 121 9.94 -2.76 0.63
N LEU A 122 10.19 -3.21 -0.60
CA LEU A 122 9.41 -4.28 -1.23
C LEU A 122 9.52 -5.61 -0.48
N GLN A 123 10.71 -5.96 0.02
CA GLN A 123 10.90 -7.13 0.88
C GLN A 123 10.16 -6.98 2.22
N LEU A 124 10.21 -5.80 2.84
CA LEU A 124 9.52 -5.49 4.09
C LEU A 124 8.00 -5.66 3.96
N VAL A 125 7.42 -5.20 2.85
CA VAL A 125 5.97 -5.26 2.62
C VAL A 125 5.50 -6.67 2.24
N ASN A 126 6.28 -7.42 1.44
CA ASN A 126 5.81 -8.71 0.92
C ASN A 126 6.22 -9.93 1.74
N GLN A 127 7.46 -9.96 2.25
CA GLN A 127 8.04 -11.17 2.87
C GLN A 127 8.22 -11.05 4.37
N LEU A 128 8.48 -9.85 4.87
CA LEU A 128 8.71 -9.58 6.28
C LEU A 128 7.53 -8.86 6.95
N SER A 129 6.38 -8.78 6.26
CA SER A 129 5.17 -8.24 6.84
C SER A 129 4.69 -9.15 7.97
N VAL A 130 4.45 -8.57 9.14
CA VAL A 130 3.89 -9.26 10.29
C VAL A 130 2.42 -8.88 10.39
N GLU A 131 1.55 -9.89 10.26
CA GLU A 131 0.11 -9.70 10.41
C GLU A 131 -0.32 -9.75 11.87
N LEU A 132 -1.48 -9.15 12.16
CA LEU A 132 -2.09 -9.20 13.48
C LEU A 132 -2.57 -10.62 13.79
N ALA A 133 -2.41 -11.04 15.05
CA ALA A 133 -3.02 -12.29 15.51
C ALA A 133 -4.54 -12.12 15.59
N TYR A 134 -5.28 -12.94 14.85
CA TYR A 134 -6.74 -12.93 14.87
C TYR A 134 -7.27 -13.91 15.92
N PRO A 135 -7.87 -13.43 17.03
CA PRO A 135 -8.57 -14.32 17.94
C PRO A 135 -9.84 -14.82 17.24
N LEU A 136 -9.90 -16.13 16.97
CA LEU A 136 -11.10 -16.78 16.44
C LEU A 136 -12.23 -16.64 17.46
N GLY A 137 -13.16 -15.71 17.21
CA GLY A 137 -14.13 -15.29 18.23
C GLY A 137 -15.51 -14.94 17.69
N ARG A 138 -15.88 -15.38 16.48
CA ARG A 138 -17.19 -15.07 15.92
C ARG A 138 -18.29 -15.80 16.68
N ARG A 139 -19.23 -15.05 17.26
CA ARG A 139 -20.47 -15.59 17.82
C ARG A 139 -21.38 -16.04 16.67
N GLY A 140 -21.67 -17.35 16.59
CA GLY A 140 -22.84 -17.86 15.86
C GLY A 140 -22.63 -18.46 14.47
N SER A 141 -21.41 -18.79 14.05
CA SER A 141 -21.19 -19.57 12.81
C SER A 141 -20.55 -20.93 13.10
N GLU A 142 -21.15 -22.01 12.61
CA GLU A 142 -20.56 -23.37 12.67
C GLU A 142 -19.21 -23.49 11.93
N HIS A 143 -18.94 -22.56 11.00
CA HIS A 143 -17.71 -22.53 10.20
C HIS A 143 -16.94 -21.25 10.47
N VAL A 144 -15.68 -21.39 10.89
CA VAL A 144 -14.76 -20.27 11.14
C VAL A 144 -13.89 -20.07 9.91
N THR A 145 -14.07 -18.95 9.20
CA THR A 145 -13.20 -18.57 8.08
C THR A 145 -11.99 -17.80 8.60
N VAL A 146 -10.79 -18.38 8.48
CA VAL A 146 -9.55 -17.89 9.10
C VAL A 146 -9.04 -16.56 8.51
N ASN A 147 -9.46 -16.17 7.29
CA ASN A 147 -8.84 -15.06 6.53
C ASN A 147 -9.80 -13.91 6.17
N ARG A 148 -10.95 -13.75 6.84
CA ARG A 148 -11.98 -12.76 6.43
C ARG A 148 -12.30 -11.66 7.43
N GLU A 149 -11.79 -11.73 8.65
CA GLU A 149 -12.09 -10.71 9.65
C GLU A 149 -10.99 -9.66 9.61
N GLY A 150 -11.35 -8.44 9.24
CA GLY A 150 -10.44 -7.29 9.33
C GLY A 150 -10.15 -6.94 10.80
N PRO A 151 -9.18 -6.07 11.06
CA PRO A 151 -8.88 -5.63 12.42
C PRO A 151 -10.12 -4.98 13.07
N PRO A 152 -10.22 -5.02 14.41
CA PRO A 152 -11.28 -4.33 15.15
C PRO A 152 -11.42 -2.87 14.69
N PRO A 153 -12.64 -2.33 14.59
CA PRO A 153 -12.89 -0.99 14.04
C PRO A 153 -12.12 0.11 14.79
N GLU A 154 -11.91 -0.07 16.10
CA GLU A 154 -11.13 0.83 16.94
C GLU A 154 -9.64 0.88 16.55
N LEU A 155 -9.09 -0.23 16.07
CA LEU A 155 -7.70 -0.32 15.60
C LEU A 155 -7.54 0.16 14.16
N VAL A 156 -8.58 0.10 13.33
CA VAL A 156 -8.51 0.54 11.91
C VAL A 156 -8.10 2.01 11.82
N ALA A 157 -8.65 2.88 12.67
CA ALA A 157 -8.32 4.31 12.68
C ALA A 157 -6.87 4.56 13.11
N ALA A 158 -6.39 3.86 14.15
CA ALA A 158 -5.01 3.97 14.62
C ALA A 158 -3.99 3.44 13.60
N LEU A 159 -4.32 2.35 12.89
CA LEU A 159 -3.49 1.82 11.81
C LEU A 159 -3.44 2.77 10.60
N ALA A 160 -4.58 3.34 10.21
CA ALA A 160 -4.61 4.33 9.14
C ALA A 160 -3.79 5.60 9.46
N ALA A 161 -3.65 5.95 10.74
CA ALA A 161 -2.81 7.07 11.16
C ALA A 161 -1.31 6.80 10.99
N TYR A 162 -0.86 5.54 11.01
CA TYR A 162 0.52 5.17 10.66
C TYR A 162 0.81 5.33 9.16
N ASP A 163 -0.20 5.13 8.32
CA ASP A 163 -0.08 5.21 6.86
C ASP A 163 -0.25 6.64 6.31
N ALA A 164 -0.54 7.63 7.17
CA ALA A 164 -0.76 9.03 6.79
C ALA A 164 0.51 9.76 6.28
N GLY A 165 1.66 9.07 6.21
CA GLY A 165 2.88 9.57 5.58
C GLY A 165 3.51 10.74 6.36
N PRO A 166 3.89 11.86 5.70
CA PRO A 166 4.62 12.96 6.34
C PRO A 166 3.80 13.73 7.38
N ASP A 167 2.47 13.61 7.34
CA ASP A 167 1.54 14.24 8.29
C ASP A 167 1.16 13.29 9.44
N ALA A 168 1.75 12.09 9.48
CA ALA A 168 1.50 11.13 10.54
C ALA A 168 2.01 11.68 11.90
N PRO A 169 1.24 11.52 12.98
CA PRO A 169 1.73 11.83 14.32
C PRO A 169 2.96 10.99 14.63
N ALA A 170 3.81 11.50 15.54
CA ALA A 170 5.05 10.83 15.87
C ALA A 170 4.78 9.38 16.28
N ALA A 171 5.56 8.42 15.76
CA ALA A 171 5.34 7.00 16.01
C ALA A 171 5.28 6.62 17.51
N ALA A 172 5.89 7.44 18.37
CA ALA A 172 5.82 7.31 19.82
C ALA A 172 4.43 7.61 20.40
N GLU A 173 3.71 8.58 19.87
CA GLU A 173 2.36 8.98 20.31
C GLU A 173 1.35 7.89 19.96
N LEU A 174 1.37 7.41 18.70
CA LEU A 174 0.54 6.29 18.26
C LEU A 174 0.81 5.02 19.06
N ARG A 175 2.08 4.76 19.41
CA ARG A 175 2.45 3.62 20.26
C ARG A 175 1.86 3.76 21.67
N ALA A 176 1.86 4.96 22.24
CA ALA A 176 1.28 5.20 23.55
C ALA A 176 -0.25 4.98 23.54
N GLU A 177 -0.92 5.41 22.47
CA GLU A 177 -2.36 5.18 22.28
C GLU A 177 -2.69 3.68 22.18
N LEU A 178 -1.94 2.92 21.38
CA LEU A 178 -2.10 1.47 21.26
C LEU A 178 -1.87 0.74 22.60
N LEU A 179 -0.89 1.17 23.39
CA LEU A 179 -0.64 0.61 24.73
C LEU A 179 -1.81 0.88 25.67
N ARG A 180 -2.37 2.09 25.65
CA ARG A 180 -3.55 2.44 26.46
C ARG A 180 -4.75 1.57 26.09
N TYR A 181 -5.02 1.43 24.78
CA TYR A 181 -6.09 0.55 24.29
C TYR A 181 -5.91 -0.91 24.76
N LEU A 182 -4.67 -1.42 24.70
CA LEU A 182 -4.37 -2.78 25.15
C LEU A 182 -4.55 -2.95 26.67
N ASP A 183 -4.22 -1.94 27.46
CA ASP A 183 -4.45 -1.96 28.90
C ASP A 183 -5.94 -1.86 29.26
N ASP A 184 -6.72 -1.08 28.51
CA ASP A 184 -8.19 -1.01 28.64
C ASP A 184 -8.84 -2.38 28.35
N ILE A 185 -8.40 -3.09 27.31
CA ILE A 185 -8.87 -4.45 27.02
C ILE A 185 -8.54 -5.42 28.17
N LYS A 186 -7.31 -5.35 28.71
CA LYS A 186 -6.91 -6.21 29.83
C LYS A 186 -7.77 -5.94 31.06
N ALA A 187 -8.00 -4.67 31.39
CA ALA A 187 -8.80 -4.26 32.53
C ALA A 187 -10.26 -4.71 32.40
N THR A 188 -10.88 -4.46 31.23
CA THR A 188 -12.26 -4.88 30.96
C THR A 188 -12.41 -6.40 30.98
N ARG A 189 -11.48 -7.15 30.37
CA ARG A 189 -11.50 -8.62 30.42
C ARG A 189 -11.35 -9.16 31.85
N ALA A 190 -10.43 -8.60 32.63
CA ALA A 190 -10.25 -8.98 34.02
C ALA A 190 -11.51 -8.71 34.85
N ARG A 191 -12.13 -7.54 34.67
CA ARG A 191 -13.38 -7.17 35.32
C ARG A 191 -14.49 -8.17 35.01
N TYR A 192 -14.78 -8.44 33.74
CA TYR A 192 -15.84 -9.38 33.36
C TYR A 192 -15.54 -10.82 33.82
N LEU A 193 -14.27 -11.23 33.84
CA LEU A 193 -13.89 -12.55 34.35
C LEU A 193 -14.20 -12.66 35.85
N LEU A 194 -13.84 -11.63 36.63
CA LEU A 194 -14.11 -11.59 38.07
C LEU A 194 -15.61 -11.52 38.36
N GLU A 195 -16.34 -10.64 37.69
CA GLU A 195 -17.79 -10.53 37.83
C GLU A 195 -18.49 -11.84 37.49
N ASN A 196 -18.10 -12.51 36.39
CA ASN A 196 -18.69 -13.79 36.01
C ASN A 196 -18.33 -14.91 37.00
N LYS A 197 -17.06 -14.99 37.42
CA LYS A 197 -16.60 -16.04 38.33
C LYS A 197 -17.18 -15.93 39.74
N TYR A 198 -17.35 -14.72 40.26
CA TYR A 198 -17.75 -14.52 41.65
C TYR A 198 -19.22 -14.10 41.76
N LEU A 199 -19.65 -13.03 41.08
CA LEU A 199 -21.02 -12.53 41.20
C LEU A 199 -22.02 -13.45 40.51
N LEU A 200 -21.78 -13.82 39.25
CA LEU A 200 -22.73 -14.68 38.52
C LEU A 200 -22.76 -16.09 39.10
N ALA A 201 -21.61 -16.68 39.46
CA ALA A 201 -21.58 -17.99 40.08
C ALA A 201 -22.31 -18.04 41.42
N ASP A 202 -22.16 -17.03 42.28
CA ASP A 202 -22.85 -17.00 43.56
C ASP A 202 -24.35 -16.73 43.39
N SER A 203 -24.73 -15.83 42.47
CA SER A 203 -26.14 -15.63 42.12
C SER A 203 -26.79 -16.92 41.60
N LEU A 204 -26.08 -17.69 40.76
CA LEU A 204 -26.57 -18.95 40.22
C LEU A 204 -26.66 -20.04 41.29
N ARG A 205 -25.72 -20.07 42.24
CA ARG A 205 -25.81 -20.96 43.41
C ARG A 205 -27.01 -20.64 44.28
N GLN A 206 -27.25 -19.35 44.53
CA GLN A 206 -28.41 -18.91 45.32
C GLN A 206 -29.71 -19.24 44.59
N LEU A 207 -29.80 -18.94 43.29
CA LEU A 207 -30.97 -19.27 42.48
C LEU A 207 -31.22 -20.78 42.45
N THR A 208 -30.18 -21.60 42.32
CA THR A 208 -30.30 -23.07 42.38
C THR A 208 -30.83 -23.54 43.72
N ARG A 209 -30.36 -22.96 44.84
CA ARG A 209 -30.88 -23.29 46.18
C ARG A 209 -32.34 -22.89 46.34
N ASP A 210 -32.71 -21.71 45.87
CA ASP A 210 -34.08 -21.21 45.95
C ASP A 210 -35.01 -22.10 45.12
N VAL A 211 -34.61 -22.48 43.91
CA VAL A 211 -35.33 -23.43 43.04
C VAL A 211 -35.47 -24.80 43.70
N SER A 212 -34.42 -25.36 44.31
CA SER A 212 -34.52 -26.62 45.05
C SER A 212 -35.43 -26.52 46.28
N SER A 213 -35.40 -25.40 47.00
CA SER A 213 -36.30 -25.17 48.13
C SER A 213 -37.76 -25.07 47.67
N TRP A 214 -37.98 -24.45 46.51
CA TRP A 214 -39.30 -24.30 45.93
C TRP A 214 -39.82 -25.63 45.39
N SER A 215 -38.95 -26.46 44.77
CA SER A 215 -39.33 -27.80 44.34
C SER A 215 -39.70 -28.69 45.53
N GLN A 216 -38.95 -28.63 46.64
CA GLN A 216 -39.29 -29.37 47.86
C GLN A 216 -40.60 -28.90 48.51
N LYS A 217 -40.85 -27.58 48.55
CA LYS A 217 -42.12 -27.03 49.02
C LYS A 217 -43.28 -27.46 48.13
N TRP A 218 -43.07 -27.47 46.81
CA TRP A 218 -44.05 -27.94 45.85
C TRP A 218 -44.36 -29.42 46.04
N GLU A 219 -43.34 -30.27 46.17
CA GLU A 219 -43.48 -31.70 46.45
C GLU A 219 -44.16 -31.95 47.80
N SER A 220 -43.88 -31.12 48.82
CA SER A 220 -44.58 -31.17 50.11
C SER A 220 -46.06 -30.79 49.99
N LEU A 221 -46.38 -29.74 49.23
CA LEU A 221 -47.76 -29.35 48.94
C LEU A 221 -48.50 -30.43 48.14
N GLU A 222 -47.84 -31.01 47.13
CA GLU A 222 -48.37 -32.13 46.37
C GLU A 222 -48.61 -33.35 47.27
N GLY A 223 -47.69 -33.66 48.18
CA GLY A 223 -47.84 -34.72 49.17
C GLY A 223 -49.01 -34.50 50.13
N THR A 224 -49.29 -33.25 50.53
CA THR A 224 -50.41 -32.91 51.42
C THR A 224 -51.76 -32.83 50.69
N LEU A 225 -51.80 -32.35 49.45
CA LEU A 225 -53.03 -32.22 48.65
C LEU A 225 -53.42 -33.53 47.97
N PHE A 226 -52.44 -34.27 47.44
CA PHE A 226 -52.66 -35.39 46.54
C PHE A 226 -51.99 -36.70 46.99
N GLY A 227 -51.05 -36.67 47.93
CA GLY A 227 -50.39 -37.87 48.44
C GLY A 227 -51.31 -38.79 49.25
N ASP A 228 -50.85 -40.02 49.51
CA ASP A 228 -51.51 -40.99 50.42
C ASP A 228 -50.95 -40.91 51.86
N ALA A 229 -50.20 -39.85 52.19
CA ALA A 229 -49.70 -39.61 53.55
C ALA A 229 -50.86 -39.46 54.55
N PRO A 230 -50.72 -39.87 55.82
CA PRO A 230 -51.82 -39.85 56.80
C PRO A 230 -52.34 -38.45 57.13
N SER A 231 -51.57 -37.40 56.86
CA SER A 231 -51.94 -35.99 56.98
C SER A 231 -52.48 -35.38 55.68
N SER A 232 -52.64 -36.18 54.60
CA SER A 232 -53.12 -35.66 53.33
C SER A 232 -54.62 -35.40 53.35
N LEU A 233 -55.07 -34.42 52.58
CA LEU A 233 -56.49 -34.11 52.42
C LEU A 233 -57.28 -35.31 51.90
N ARG A 234 -56.69 -36.16 51.05
CA ARG A 234 -57.35 -37.39 50.56
C ARG A 234 -57.53 -38.43 51.65
N SER A 235 -56.53 -38.65 52.52
CA SER A 235 -56.67 -39.61 53.62
C SER A 235 -57.61 -39.09 54.71
N LEU A 236 -57.59 -37.78 54.99
CA LEU A 236 -58.51 -37.13 55.93
C LEU A 236 -59.95 -37.14 55.41
N LEU A 237 -60.18 -36.92 54.12
CA LEU A 237 -61.51 -37.09 53.53
C LEU A 237 -61.98 -38.54 53.62
N ARG A 238 -61.11 -39.50 53.29
CA ARG A 238 -61.43 -40.93 53.46
C ARG A 238 -61.73 -41.28 54.94
N SER A 239 -61.00 -40.73 55.91
CA SER A 239 -61.27 -41.00 57.33
C SER A 239 -62.53 -40.30 57.85
N VAL A 240 -62.87 -39.13 57.30
CA VAL A 240 -64.17 -38.48 57.55
C VAL A 240 -65.30 -39.31 56.95
N ASP A 241 -65.13 -39.85 55.75
CA ASP A 241 -66.14 -40.73 55.12
C ASP A 241 -66.34 -42.03 55.91
N THR A 242 -65.26 -42.64 56.44
CA THR A 242 -65.38 -43.84 57.29
C THR A 242 -65.97 -43.53 58.67
N THR A 243 -65.63 -42.40 59.30
CA THR A 243 -66.26 -41.96 60.55
C THR A 243 -67.73 -41.61 60.35
N LYS A 244 -68.10 -40.96 59.25
CA LYS A 244 -69.50 -40.74 58.87
C LYS A 244 -70.23 -42.06 58.68
N ALA A 245 -69.63 -43.03 57.98
CA ALA A 245 -70.21 -44.35 57.76
C ALA A 245 -70.44 -45.11 59.07
N THR A 246 -69.49 -45.07 60.00
CA THR A 246 -69.62 -45.69 61.34
C THR A 246 -70.62 -44.97 62.23
N ILE A 247 -70.77 -43.66 62.14
CA ILE A 247 -71.83 -42.91 62.83
C ILE A 247 -73.21 -43.31 62.27
N THR A 248 -73.37 -43.38 60.95
CA THR A 248 -74.61 -43.87 60.35
C THR A 248 -74.91 -45.32 60.73
N GLN A 249 -73.89 -46.16 60.89
CA GLN A 249 -74.04 -47.55 61.35
C GLN A 249 -74.42 -47.65 62.84
N LYS A 250 -73.88 -46.77 63.68
CA LYS A 250 -74.21 -46.68 65.11
C LYS A 250 -75.60 -46.08 65.38
N VAL A 251 -76.07 -45.20 64.50
CA VAL A 251 -77.46 -44.70 64.49
C VAL A 251 -78.45 -45.76 63.97
N ALA A 252 -77.97 -46.74 63.20
CA ALA A 252 -78.80 -47.83 62.65
C ALA A 252 -78.89 -49.09 63.54
N ALA A 253 -78.29 -49.12 64.74
CA ALA A 253 -78.43 -50.21 65.69
C ALA A 253 -79.42 -49.81 66.81
N PRO A 254 -80.64 -50.39 66.89
CA PRO A 254 -81.53 -50.18 68.02
C PRO A 254 -81.14 -51.10 69.19
N ASP A 255 -81.22 -50.55 70.40
CA ASP A 255 -81.15 -51.26 71.68
C ASP A 255 -82.13 -52.45 71.77
N PRO A 256 -81.76 -53.54 72.44
CA PRO A 256 -82.68 -54.25 73.30
C PRO A 256 -82.26 -54.15 74.77
N ALA A 257 -83.22 -53.70 75.56
CA ALA A 257 -83.14 -53.39 76.97
C ALA A 257 -83.02 -54.62 77.90
N ALA A 258 -82.24 -54.41 78.97
CA ALA A 258 -82.46 -54.69 80.41
C ALA A 258 -82.95 -56.08 80.94
N PRO A 259 -82.42 -56.52 82.12
CA PRO A 259 -82.74 -57.80 82.77
C PRO A 259 -83.91 -57.70 83.78
N SER A 260 -84.65 -58.80 83.96
CA SER A 260 -85.64 -58.97 85.03
C SER A 260 -85.24 -60.08 86.01
N SER A 261 -85.17 -59.71 87.28
CA SER A 261 -84.95 -60.53 88.48
C SER A 261 -86.19 -61.35 88.90
N SER A 262 -85.93 -62.42 89.69
CA SER A 262 -86.68 -62.94 90.86
C SER A 262 -87.11 -64.44 90.74
N THR A 263 -86.40 -65.36 91.41
CA THR A 263 -86.75 -66.07 92.70
C THR A 263 -87.42 -67.44 92.41
N ILE A 264 -86.99 -68.60 92.96
CA ILE A 264 -87.38 -69.19 94.27
C ILE A 264 -86.69 -70.59 94.39
N GLN A 265 -86.03 -70.86 95.54
CA GLN A 265 -85.72 -72.19 96.14
C GLN A 265 -87.00 -72.84 96.71
N PRO A 266 -87.15 -74.15 97.04
CA PRO A 266 -86.15 -75.12 97.55
C PRO A 266 -86.33 -76.51 96.86
N THR A 267 -85.70 -77.64 97.16
CA THR A 267 -85.02 -78.27 98.32
C THR A 267 -83.88 -79.14 97.81
#